data_AF-A0A226N4R9-F1
#
_entry.id   AF-A0A226N4R9-F1
#
_cell.length_a   1.000
_cell.length_b   1.000
_cell.length_c   1.000
_cell.angle_alpha   90.00
_cell.angle_beta   90.00
_cell.angle_gamma   90.00
#
_symmetry.space_group_name_H-M   'P 1'
#
loop_
_entity.id
_entity.type
_entity.pdbx_description
1 polymer ?
#
loop_
_entity_poly.entity_id
_entity_poly.type
_entity_poly.pdbx_seq_one_letter_code
_entity_poly.pdbx_strand_id
1 'polypeptide(L)' 'NLGSQLVEYKEEMYITSDCGKTWRQVFEEEHHILYLDHGGVIVAIKDTSIPLKILK' A
#
# COMPACT_ATOMS: atom_id res chain seq x y z
N ASN A 1 5.13 -3.92 8.56
CA ASN A 1 6.33 -4.57 9.13
C ASN A 1 6.44 -6.01 8.59
N LEU A 2 7.67 -6.54 8.53
CA LEU A 2 8.03 -7.92 8.24
C LEU A 2 9.03 -8.39 9.31
N GLY A 3 8.59 -9.28 10.21
CA GLY A 3 9.42 -9.74 11.33
C GLY A 3 8.61 -10.47 12.40
N SER A 4 9.23 -10.70 13.55
CA SER A 4 8.61 -11.42 14.67
C SER A 4 7.61 -10.60 15.49
N GLN A 5 7.57 -9.28 15.29
CA GLN A 5 6.69 -8.35 16.01
C GLN A 5 6.43 -7.09 15.18
N LEU A 6 5.38 -6.34 15.55
CA LEU A 6 5.11 -5.01 15.00
C LEU A 6 6.02 -3.96 15.62
N VAL A 7 6.33 -2.90 14.86
CA VAL A 7 7.13 -1.75 15.31
C VAL A 7 6.53 -0.48 14.71
N GLU A 8 6.76 0.66 15.35
CA GLU A 8 6.17 1.95 14.96
C GLU A 8 6.87 2.64 13.78
N TYR A 9 8.14 2.33 13.52
CA TYR A 9 8.95 3.10 12.55
C TYR A 9 8.99 2.53 11.13
N LYS A 10 8.32 1.39 10.86
CA LYS A 10 8.41 0.69 9.56
C LYS A 10 7.04 0.29 9.01
N GLU A 11 6.52 1.15 8.16
CA GLU A 11 5.19 1.06 7.53
C GLU A 11 5.31 0.74 6.04
N GLU A 12 5.45 -0.54 5.72
CA GLU A 12 5.45 -1.02 4.34
C GLU A 12 4.05 -1.55 3.97
N MET A 13 3.57 -1.21 2.77
CA MET A 13 2.28 -1.64 2.25
C MET A 13 2.43 -2.95 1.48
N TYR A 14 1.59 -3.93 1.83
CA TYR A 14 1.53 -5.25 1.19
C TYR A 14 0.14 -5.49 0.62
N ILE A 15 0.07 -6.25 -0.47
CA ILE A 15 -1.19 -6.66 -1.11
C ILE A 15 -1.26 -8.17 -1.29
N THR A 16 -2.48 -8.70 -1.23
CA THR A 16 -2.83 -10.05 -1.65
C THR A 16 -3.99 -9.98 -2.62
N SER A 17 -3.95 -10.81 -3.66
CA SER A 17 -5.03 -10.95 -4.65
C SER A 17 -5.73 -12.31 -4.58
N ASP A 18 -5.31 -13.17 -3.66
CA ASP A 18 -5.76 -14.56 -3.53
C ASP A 18 -6.21 -14.89 -2.10
N CYS A 19 -6.79 -13.88 -1.43
CA CYS A 19 -7.32 -13.97 -0.07
C CYS A 19 -6.28 -14.40 0.97
N GLY A 20 -5.06 -13.88 0.87
CA GLY A 20 -4.00 -14.04 1.87
C GLY A 20 -3.15 -15.30 1.72
N LYS A 21 -3.31 -16.07 0.64
CA LYS A 21 -2.44 -17.23 0.36
C LYS A 21 -1.05 -16.77 -0.09
N THR A 22 -0.98 -15.71 -0.88
CA THR A 22 0.26 -15.06 -1.27
C THR A 22 0.20 -13.56 -0.98
N TRP A 23 1.32 -13.04 -0.51
CA TRP A 23 1.52 -11.63 -0.19
C TRP A 23 2.67 -11.08 -1.01
N ARG A 24 2.55 -9.84 -1.47
CA ARG A 24 3.60 -9.10 -2.16
C ARG A 24 3.71 -7.70 -1.57
N GLN A 25 4.94 -7.24 -1.33
CA GLN A 25 5.20 -5.85 -0.97
C GLN A 25 5.01 -4.95 -2.20
N VAL A 26 4.40 -3.77 -2.01
CA VAL A 26 4.14 -2.82 -3.11
C VAL A 26 4.69 -1.42 -2.84
N PHE A 27 4.65 -0.92 -1.60
CA PHE A 27 5.18 0.40 -1.24
C PHE A 27 5.96 0.36 0.07
N GLU A 28 6.96 1.24 0.18
CA GLU A 28 7.81 1.36 1.38
C GLU A 28 7.19 2.20 2.51
N GLU A 29 6.25 3.08 2.18
CA GLU A 29 5.56 4.00 3.09
C GLU A 29 4.03 3.93 2.85
N GLU A 30 3.27 4.58 3.72
CA GLU A 30 1.81 4.61 3.64
C GLU A 30 1.29 5.31 2.38
N HIS A 31 0.22 4.74 1.82
CA HIS A 31 -0.48 5.26 0.66
C HIS A 31 -1.98 5.14 0.88
N HIS A 32 -2.75 6.16 0.53
CA HIS A 32 -4.19 6.04 0.38
C HIS A 32 -4.52 5.13 -0.81
N ILE A 33 -5.43 4.17 -0.62
CA ILE A 33 -5.80 3.17 -1.63
C ILE A 33 -7.25 3.36 -2.04
N LEU A 34 -7.51 3.39 -3.35
CA LEU A 34 -8.86 3.39 -3.92
C LEU A 34 -9.00 2.26 -4.95
N TYR A 35 -10.03 1.44 -4.78
CA TYR A 35 -10.41 0.40 -5.72
C TYR A 35 -11.48 0.91 -6.68
N LEU A 36 -11.30 0.61 -7.97
CA LEU A 36 -12.23 0.94 -9.04
C LEU A 36 -12.53 -0.30 -9.85
N ASP A 37 -13.67 -0.30 -10.56
CA ASP A 37 -14.06 -1.36 -11.51
C ASP A 37 -13.91 -2.78 -10.92
N HIS A 38 -14.55 -3.02 -9.77
CA HIS A 38 -14.50 -4.32 -9.06
C HIS A 38 -13.07 -4.81 -8.73
N GLY A 39 -12.11 -3.89 -8.59
CA GLY A 39 -10.70 -4.20 -8.32
C GLY A 39 -9.85 -4.41 -9.58
N GLY A 40 -10.39 -4.13 -10.77
CA GLY A 40 -9.64 -4.11 -12.02
C GLY A 40 -8.61 -2.98 -12.09
N VAL A 41 -8.86 -1.87 -11.37
CA VAL A 41 -7.91 -0.76 -11.19
C VAL A 41 -7.75 -0.45 -9.71
N ILE A 42 -6.50 -0.29 -9.28
CA ILE A 42 -6.14 0.16 -7.93
C ILE A 42 -5.33 1.44 -8.08
N VAL A 43 -5.78 2.50 -7.44
CA VAL A 43 -5.08 3.79 -7.40
C VAL A 43 -4.45 3.96 -6.02
N ALA A 44 -3.20 4.41 -6.00
CA ALA A 44 -2.47 4.70 -4.78
C ALA A 44 -1.83 6.10 -4.86
N ILE A 45 -1.94 6.87 -3.79
CA ILE A 45 -1.23 8.15 -3.62
C ILE A 45 -0.58 8.14 -2.24
N LYS A 46 0.71 8.47 -2.19
CA LYS A 46 1.48 8.52 -0.95
C LYS A 46 0.80 9.45 0.06
N ASP A 47 0.56 8.95 1.27
CA ASP A 47 0.07 9.78 2.37
C ASP A 47 1.26 10.51 2.98
N THR A 48 1.29 11.83 2.82
CA THR A 48 2.41 12.65 3.28
C THR A 48 1.99 14.11 3.43
N SER A 49 2.67 14.83 4.31
CA SER A 49 2.51 16.27 4.49
C SER A 49 3.16 17.09 3.38
N ILE A 50 3.99 16.48 2.54
CA ILE A 50 4.67 17.15 1.44
C ILE A 50 3.74 17.20 0.21
N PRO A 51 3.57 18.35 -0.47
CA PRO A 51 2.77 18.43 -1.68
C PRO A 51 3.29 17.51 -2.80
N LEU A 52 2.37 16.83 -3.50
CA LEU A 52 2.69 15.88 -4.59
C LEU A 52 1.84 16.15 -5.84
N LYS A 53 2.37 15.77 -7.00
CA LYS A 53 1.66 15.80 -8.31
C LYS A 53 2.09 14.61 -9.19
N ILE A 54 2.04 13.41 -8.60
CA ILE A 54 2.58 12.19 -9.21
C ILE A 54 1.56 11.42 -10.07
N LEU A 55 0.28 11.50 -9.73
CA LEU A 55 -0.82 10.92 -10.49
C LEU A 55 -1.43 12.00 -11.40
N LYS A 56 -1.60 11.69 -12.68
CA LYS A 56 -2.12 12.61 -13.70
C LYS A 56 -3.30 12.00 -14.43
#